data_AF-A0A7S3APU0-F1
#
_entry.id   AF-A0A7S3APU0-F1
#
_cell.length_a   1.000
_cell.length_b   1.000
_cell.length_c   1.000
_cell.angle_alpha   90.00
_cell.angle_beta   90.00
_cell.angle_gamma   90.00
#
_symmetry.space_group_name_H-M   'P 1'
#
loop_
_entity.id
_entity.type
_entity.pdbx_description
1 polymer ?
#
loop_
_entity_poly.entity_id
_entity_poly.type
_entity_poly.pdbx_seq_one_letter_code
_entity_poly.pdbx_strand_id
1 'polypeptide(L)'
;VVMPTPTTESWLMEGRLQPLVHYVPLDDPRRVDHALEWMRTHDAECKSIARAARDWMEAHFLLHRDACMKETTLDCITSPHLAEAILRTAVAAHLEFEDVLLQM
;
A
#
# COMPACT_ATOMS: atom_id res chain seq x y z
N VAL A 1 4.87 0.70 -15.33
CA VAL A 1 5.28 -0.59 -14.73
C VAL A 1 5.63 -1.53 -15.86
N VAL A 2 6.77 -2.21 -15.79
CA VAL A 2 7.19 -3.23 -16.77
C VAL A 2 7.16 -4.57 -16.04
N MET A 3 6.44 -5.55 -16.57
CA MET A 3 6.32 -6.88 -15.97
C MET A 3 6.08 -7.94 -17.05
N PRO A 4 6.49 -9.20 -16.82
CA PRO A 4 6.08 -10.31 -17.66
C PRO A 4 4.57 -10.55 -17.53
N THR A 5 3.99 -11.24 -18.51
CA THR A 5 2.59 -11.65 -18.45
C THR A 5 2.33 -12.49 -17.20
N PRO A 6 1.40 -12.09 -16.32
CA PRO A 6 1.14 -12.83 -15.09
C PRO A 6 0.53 -14.20 -15.43
N THR A 7 1.15 -15.27 -14.91
CA THR A 7 0.69 -16.66 -15.10
C THR A 7 -0.03 -17.21 -13.88
N THR A 8 0.03 -16.50 -12.76
CA THR A 8 -0.57 -16.87 -11.47
C THR A 8 -1.36 -15.69 -10.93
N GLU A 9 -2.45 -15.97 -10.23
CA GLU A 9 -3.31 -14.96 -9.64
C GLU A 9 -3.12 -14.91 -8.12
N SER A 10 -3.03 -13.71 -7.58
CA SER A 10 -3.08 -13.39 -6.16
C SER A 10 -4.35 -12.59 -5.86
N TRP A 11 -4.45 -12.04 -4.64
CA TRP A 11 -5.55 -11.17 -4.22
C TRP A 11 -5.71 -9.90 -5.08
N LEU A 12 -4.69 -9.50 -5.85
CA LEU A 12 -4.74 -8.32 -6.72
C LEU A 12 -5.43 -8.60 -8.07
N MET A 13 -5.92 -9.82 -8.29
CA MET A 13 -6.58 -10.25 -9.52
C MET A 13 -5.73 -9.97 -10.77
N GLU A 14 -4.46 -10.37 -10.76
CA GLU A 14 -3.51 -10.09 -11.85
C GLU A 14 -3.98 -10.66 -13.20
N GLY A 15 -4.83 -11.69 -13.19
CA GLY A 15 -5.45 -12.23 -14.40
C GLY A 15 -6.38 -11.23 -15.13
N ARG A 16 -6.80 -10.15 -14.47
CA ARG A 16 -7.62 -9.08 -15.08
C ARG A 16 -6.79 -7.91 -15.60
N LEU A 17 -5.49 -7.89 -15.34
CA LEU A 17 -4.60 -6.83 -15.84
C LEU A 17 -4.40 -6.96 -17.35
N GLN A 18 -4.82 -5.92 -18.07
CA GLN A 18 -4.64 -5.82 -19.51
C GLN A 18 -3.25 -5.24 -19.88
N PRO A 19 -2.53 -5.87 -20.84
CA PRO A 19 -1.27 -5.36 -21.34
C PRO A 19 -1.48 -4.04 -22.08
N LEU A 20 -0.50 -3.13 -21.99
CA LEU A 20 -0.53 -1.76 -22.52
C LEU A 20 -1.65 -0.86 -21.97
N VAL A 21 -2.45 -1.36 -21.03
CA VAL A 21 -3.41 -0.57 -20.25
C VAL A 21 -2.90 -0.38 -18.83
N HIS A 22 -2.50 -1.47 -18.16
CA HIS A 22 -2.04 -1.44 -16.77
C HIS A 22 -0.52 -1.64 -16.65
N TYR A 23 0.13 -2.26 -17.64
CA TYR A 23 1.58 -2.47 -17.62
C TYR A 23 2.13 -2.63 -19.04
N VAL A 24 3.45 -2.49 -19.18
CA VAL A 24 4.18 -2.80 -20.42
C VAL A 24 4.68 -4.25 -20.33
N PRO A 25 4.25 -5.15 -21.24
CA PRO A 25 4.63 -6.55 -21.19
C PRO A 25 6.10 -6.74 -21.58
N LEU A 26 6.83 -7.52 -20.78
CA LEU A 26 8.21 -7.94 -21.07
C LEU A 26 8.38 -9.43 -20.71
N ASP A 27 8.05 -10.31 -21.65
CA ASP A 27 8.15 -11.76 -21.44
C ASP A 27 9.57 -12.30 -21.68
N ASP A 28 10.33 -11.64 -22.57
CA ASP A 28 11.74 -11.96 -22.84
C ASP A 28 12.63 -10.82 -22.33
N PRO A 29 13.43 -11.04 -21.28
CA PRO A 29 14.31 -10.00 -20.73
C PRO A 29 15.38 -9.53 -21.72
N ARG A 30 15.69 -10.32 -22.76
CA ARG A 30 16.63 -9.92 -23.82
C ARG A 30 16.10 -8.79 -24.69
N ARG A 31 14.79 -8.52 -24.64
CA ARG A 31 14.13 -7.45 -25.40
C ARG A 31 13.94 -6.16 -24.59
N VAL A 32 14.59 -6.06 -23.43
CA VAL A 32 14.50 -4.87 -22.56
C VAL A 32 14.87 -3.59 -23.29
N ASP A 33 15.89 -3.61 -24.15
CA ASP A 33 16.33 -2.43 -24.90
C ASP A 33 15.24 -1.93 -25.87
N HIS A 34 14.52 -2.86 -26.53
CA HIS A 34 13.40 -2.51 -27.40
C HIS A 34 12.24 -1.92 -26.60
N ALA A 35 11.94 -2.47 -25.42
CA ALA A 35 10.90 -1.93 -24.55
C ALA A 35 11.26 -0.54 -24.03
N LEU A 36 12.53 -0.30 -23.66
CA LEU A 36 13.03 1.01 -23.23
C LEU A 36 12.93 2.04 -24.35
N GLU A 37 13.30 1.68 -25.57
CA GLU A 37 13.22 2.58 -26.72
C GLU A 37 11.77 2.95 -27.06
N TRP A 38 10.86 1.97 -27.00
CA TRP A 38 9.43 2.22 -27.15
C TRP A 38 8.91 3.18 -26.06
N MET A 39 9.25 2.94 -24.80
CA MET A 39 8.80 3.80 -23.69
C MET A 39 9.33 5.24 -23.80
N ARG A 40 10.55 5.43 -24.31
CA ARG A 40 11.13 6.77 -24.54
C ARG A 40 10.39 7.54 -25.63
N THR A 41 9.93 6.85 -26.65
CA THR A 41 9.21 7.45 -27.79
C THR A 41 7.70 7.61 -27.51
N HIS A 42 7.15 6.91 -26.51
CA HIS A 42 5.73 6.89 -26.17
C HIS A 42 5.46 7.33 -24.70
N ASP A 43 6.07 8.45 -24.28
CA ASP A 43 5.97 8.96 -22.90
C ASP A 43 4.52 9.23 -22.44
N ALA A 44 3.67 9.77 -23.31
CA ALA A 44 2.28 10.06 -22.99
C ALA A 44 1.49 8.78 -22.67
N GLU A 45 1.71 7.71 -23.44
CA GLU A 45 1.11 6.40 -23.23
C GLU A 45 1.63 5.77 -21.94
N CYS A 46 2.94 5.84 -21.69
CA CYS A 46 3.56 5.35 -20.45
C CYS A 46 2.94 6.01 -19.21
N LYS A 47 2.68 7.32 -19.27
CA LYS A 47 2.00 8.05 -18.19
C LYS A 47 0.55 7.63 -18.02
N SER A 48 -0.15 7.33 -19.12
CA SER A 48 -1.51 6.79 -19.07
C SER A 48 -1.55 5.42 -18.39
N ILE A 49 -0.64 4.53 -18.79
CA ILE A 49 -0.48 3.19 -18.23
C ILE A 49 -0.17 3.26 -16.73
N ALA A 50 0.75 4.14 -16.33
CA ALA A 50 1.09 4.31 -14.92
C ALA A 50 -0.10 4.82 -14.07
N ARG A 51 -0.96 5.67 -14.63
CA ARG A 51 -2.19 6.12 -13.97
C ARG A 51 -3.18 4.97 -13.80
N ALA A 52 -3.50 4.26 -14.88
CA ALA A 52 -4.41 3.13 -14.83
C ALA A 52 -3.94 2.03 -13.86
N ALA A 53 -2.63 1.75 -13.82
CA ALA A 53 -2.04 0.82 -12.86
C ALA A 53 -2.26 1.26 -11.40
N ARG A 54 -2.08 2.55 -11.13
CA ARG A 54 -2.30 3.12 -9.79
C ARG A 54 -3.77 3.07 -9.40
N ASP A 55 -4.67 3.43 -10.31
CA ASP A 55 -6.11 3.42 -10.04
C ASP A 55 -6.60 1.98 -9.78
N TRP A 56 -6.04 0.99 -10.50
CA TRP A 56 -6.27 -0.43 -10.22
C TRP A 56 -5.82 -0.84 -8.82
N MET A 57 -4.59 -0.44 -8.44
CA MET A 57 -4.08 -0.69 -7.09
C MET A 57 -4.95 -0.03 -6.04
N GLU A 58 -5.34 1.23 -6.22
CA GLU A 58 -6.17 1.95 -5.25
C GLU A 58 -7.53 1.26 -5.05
N ALA A 59 -8.19 0.87 -6.14
CA ALA A 59 -9.45 0.15 -6.09
C ALA A 59 -9.36 -1.19 -5.36
N HIS A 60 -8.30 -1.98 -5.59
CA HIS A 60 -8.19 -3.33 -5.01
C HIS A 60 -7.47 -3.36 -3.65
N PHE A 61 -6.62 -2.37 -3.36
CA PHE A 61 -5.88 -2.26 -2.10
C PHE A 61 -6.71 -1.60 -0.99
N LEU A 62 -7.52 -0.59 -1.30
CA LEU A 62 -8.36 0.07 -0.29
C LEU A 62 -9.57 -0.77 0.15
N LEU A 63 -10.07 -1.67 -0.70
CA LEU A 63 -11.17 -2.58 -0.35
C LEU A 63 -10.83 -3.53 0.81
N HIS A 64 -9.54 -3.79 1.08
CA HIS A 64 -9.11 -4.65 2.20
C HIS A 64 -8.67 -3.90 3.46
N ARG A 65 -8.46 -2.57 3.40
CA ARG A 65 -8.18 -1.79 4.61
C ARG A 65 -9.38 -1.78 5.56
N ASP A 66 -10.59 -1.73 5.01
CA ASP A 66 -11.84 -1.74 5.80
C ASP A 66 -12.36 -3.14 6.12
N ALA A 67 -11.92 -4.19 5.41
CA ALA A 67 -12.25 -5.58 5.71
C ALA A 67 -11.33 -6.18 6.81
N CYS A 68 -10.05 -5.80 6.84
CA CYS A 68 -9.10 -6.30 7.84
C CYS A 68 -9.18 -5.54 9.19
N MET A 69 -9.63 -4.28 9.20
CA MET A 69 -9.74 -3.48 10.45
C MET A 69 -11.11 -3.53 11.15
N LYS A 70 -11.86 -4.65 11.07
CA LYS A 70 -13.07 -4.81 11.92
C LYS A 70 -13.09 -6.04 12.81
N GLU A 71 -12.16 -6.99 12.65
CA GLU A 71 -12.25 -8.26 13.40
C GLU A 71 -10.97 -8.67 14.13
N THR A 72 -9.97 -7.78 14.30
CA THR A 72 -8.74 -8.15 15.03
C THR A 72 -8.25 -7.12 16.05
N THR A 73 -8.85 -5.92 16.11
CA THR A 73 -8.41 -4.88 17.06
C THR A 73 -9.26 -4.76 18.33
N LEU A 74 -10.42 -5.42 18.43
CA LEU A 74 -11.27 -5.31 19.63
C LEU A 74 -11.08 -6.41 20.69
N ASP A 75 -10.44 -7.52 20.33
CA ASP A 75 -10.23 -8.64 21.27
C ASP A 75 -8.93 -8.49 22.09
N CYS A 76 -7.95 -7.75 21.59
CA CYS A 76 -6.67 -7.55 22.28
C CYS A 76 -6.66 -6.38 23.27
N ILE A 77 -7.57 -5.41 23.09
CA ILE A 77 -7.58 -4.15 23.86
C ILE A 77 -8.48 -4.23 25.11
N THR A 78 -9.37 -5.24 25.19
CA THR A 78 -10.34 -5.41 26.28
C THR A 78 -9.88 -6.40 27.36
N SER A 79 -8.58 -6.66 27.49
CA SER A 79 -8.08 -7.27 28.74
C SER A 79 -8.02 -6.17 29.82
N PRO A 80 -8.84 -6.23 30.88
CA PRO A 80 -8.93 -5.17 31.89
C PRO A 80 -7.60 -4.90 32.60
N HIS A 81 -6.64 -5.83 32.56
CA HIS A 81 -5.31 -5.65 33.13
C HIS A 81 -4.37 -4.79 32.29
N LEU A 82 -4.57 -4.70 30.96
CA LEU A 82 -3.72 -3.89 30.09
C LEU A 82 -4.16 -2.42 30.06
N ALA A 83 -5.48 -2.18 30.15
CA ALA A 83 -6.06 -0.83 30.14
C ALA A 83 -5.57 0.02 31.34
N GLU A 84 -5.47 -0.57 32.53
CA GLU A 84 -5.00 0.15 33.73
C GLU A 84 -3.49 0.49 33.65
N ALA A 85 -2.68 -0.39 33.06
CA ALA A 85 -1.25 -0.17 32.88
C ALA A 85 -0.97 0.95 31.87
N ILE A 86 -1.74 1.01 30.77
CA ILE A 86 -1.61 2.05 29.75
C ILE A 86 -2.08 3.41 30.31
N LEU A 87 -3.19 3.46 31.05
CA LEU A 87 -3.66 4.69 31.71
C LEU A 87 -2.69 5.21 32.76
N ARG A 88 -2.12 4.34 33.61
CA ARG A 88 -1.10 4.76 34.60
C ARG A 88 0.16 5.31 33.94
N THR A 89 0.59 4.72 32.83
CA THR A 89 1.77 5.19 32.09
C THR A 89 1.49 6.50 31.35
N ALA A 90 0.31 6.66 30.75
CA ALA A 90 -0.08 7.88 30.07
C ALA A 90 -0.27 9.06 31.04
N VAL A 91 -0.84 8.83 32.23
CA VAL A 91 -0.96 9.86 33.27
C VAL A 91 0.41 10.24 33.83
N ALA A 92 1.31 9.28 34.06
CA ALA A 92 2.69 9.59 34.47
C ALA A 92 3.43 10.43 33.43
N ALA A 93 3.29 10.12 32.14
CA ALA A 93 3.91 10.90 31.06
C ALA A 93 3.29 12.30 30.89
N HIS A 94 2.04 12.50 31.28
CA HIS A 94 1.39 13.82 31.18
C HIS A 94 1.79 14.76 32.32
N LEU A 95 2.00 14.23 33.54
CA LEU A 95 2.45 15.01 34.69
C LEU A 95 3.90 15.51 34.52
N GLU A 96 4.78 14.71 33.92
CA GLU A 96 6.17 15.11 33.62
C GLU A 96 6.24 16.25 32.57
N PHE A 97 5.20 16.44 31.76
CA PHE A 97 5.17 17.49 30.74
C PHE A 97 4.71 18.84 31.31
N GLU A 98 3.88 18.85 32.36
CA GLU A 98 3.45 20.08 33.03
C GLU A 98 4.51 20.65 33.99
N ASP A 99 5.34 19.81 34.62
CA ASP A 99 6.44 20.28 35.49
C ASP A 99 7.56 21.00 34.70
N VAL A 100 7.79 20.63 33.44
CA VAL A 100 8.80 21.27 32.57
C VAL A 100 8.34 22.65 32.08
N LEU A 101 7.03 22.87 31.95
CA LEU A 101 6.45 24.14 31.47
C LEU A 101 6.28 25.20 32.56
N LEU A 102 6.43 24.84 33.84
CA LEU A 102 6.33 25.77 34.98
C LEU A 102 7.68 26.26 35.52
N GLN A 103 8.81 25.89 34.89
CA GLN A 103 10.15 26.41 35.21
C GLN A 103 10.80 27.26 34.10
N MET A 104 10.02 27.69 33.09
CA MET A 104 10.39 28.79 32.18
C MET A 104 9.53 30.03 32.46
#